data_AF-A0A109FB35-F1
#
_entry.id   AF-A0A109FB35-F1
#
_cell.length_a   1.000
_cell.length_b   1.000
_cell.length_c   1.000
_cell.angle_alpha   90.00
_cell.angle_beta   90.00
_cell.angle_gamma   90.00
#
_symmetry.space_group_name_H-M   'P 1'
#
loop_
_entity.id
_entity.type
_entity.pdbx_description
1 polymer ?
#
loop_
_entity_poly.entity_id
_entity_poly.type
_entity_poly.pdbx_seq_one_letter_code
_entity_poly.pdbx_strand_id
1 'polypeptide(L)' 'LGPEVKDGELVFGVARIFASFNDTFVDVTDLSGRETIARVTGGMKVKAAGADDGP' A
#
# COMPACT_ATOMS: atom_id res chain seq x y z
N LEU A 1 -18.05 2.66 7.58
CA LEU A 1 -17.12 3.64 6.98
C LEU A 1 -16.56 3.00 5.72
N GLY A 2 -17.00 3.48 4.55
CA GLY A 2 -16.82 2.86 3.23
C GLY A 2 -18.13 2.93 2.41
N PRO A 3 -18.08 2.80 1.08
CA PRO A 3 -19.27 2.83 0.24
C PRO A 3 -20.20 1.66 0.59
N GLU A 4 -21.52 1.89 0.52
CA GLU A 4 -22.52 0.83 0.66
C GLU A 4 -22.63 0.10 -0.70
N VAL A 5 -22.19 -1.15 -0.74
CA VAL A 5 -22.06 -1.95 -1.97
C VAL A 5 -23.18 -2.98 -2.03
N LYS A 6 -23.86 -3.09 -3.17
CA LYS A 6 -24.86 -4.15 -3.38
C LYS A 6 -24.18 -5.49 -3.67
N ASP A 7 -24.87 -6.58 -3.36
CA ASP A 7 -24.36 -7.92 -3.63
C ASP A 7 -24.07 -8.09 -5.14
N GLY A 8 -22.84 -8.49 -5.45
CA GLY A 8 -22.36 -8.65 -6.84
C GLY A 8 -21.72 -7.42 -7.49
N GLU A 9 -21.61 -6.28 -6.80
CA GLU A 9 -21.01 -5.06 -7.36
C GLU A 9 -19.50 -4.96 -7.06
N LEU A 10 -18.72 -4.46 -8.03
CA LEU A 10 -17.28 -4.26 -7.89
C LEU A 10 -16.97 -2.85 -7.38
N VAL A 11 -16.10 -2.75 -6.37
CA VAL A 11 -15.56 -1.46 -5.90
C VAL A 11 -14.18 -1.25 -6.48
N PHE A 12 -13.97 -0.09 -7.12
CA PHE A 12 -12.69 0.27 -7.71
C PHE A 12 -11.95 1.31 -6.87
N GLY A 13 -10.64 1.21 -6.87
CA GLY A 13 -9.72 2.18 -6.27
C GLY A 13 -8.46 2.31 -7.12
N VAL A 14 -7.63 3.29 -6.78
CA VAL A 14 -6.37 3.56 -7.48
C VAL A 14 -5.22 3.14 -6.57
N ALA A 15 -4.41 2.19 -7.04
CA ALA A 15 -3.16 1.81 -6.39
C ALA A 15 -1.99 2.51 -7.09
N ARG A 16 -1.30 3.41 -6.38
CA ARG A 16 -0.04 4.01 -6.81
C ARG A 16 1.10 3.20 -6.21
N ILE A 17 1.85 2.53 -7.08
CA ILE A 17 3.01 1.73 -6.69
C ILE A 17 4.26 2.50 -7.13
N PHE A 18 5.05 2.94 -6.15
CA PHE A 18 6.36 3.53 -6.39
C PHE A 18 7.44 2.55 -5.95
N ALA A 19 8.23 2.06 -6.89
CA ALA A 19 9.33 1.13 -6.61
C ALA A 19 10.66 1.81 -6.87
N SER A 20 11.53 1.81 -5.86
CA SER A 20 12.90 2.31 -5.94
C SER A 20 13.86 1.25 -5.41
N PHE A 21 15.16 1.45 -5.61
CA PHE A 21 16.19 0.54 -5.10
C PHE A 21 16.18 0.38 -3.57
N ASN A 22 15.70 1.40 -2.84
CA ASN A 22 15.77 1.43 -1.38
C ASN A 22 14.44 1.09 -0.71
N ASP A 23 13.32 1.23 -1.42
CA ASP A 23 12.01 0.93 -0.88
C ASP A 23 10.96 0.77 -1.98
N THR A 24 9.91 0.02 -1.64
CA THR A 24 8.68 -0.06 -2.43
C THR A 24 7.54 0.54 -1.63
N PHE A 25 6.78 1.43 -2.24
CA PHE A 25 5.67 2.13 -1.63
C PHE A 25 4.37 1.82 -2.38
N VAL A 26 3.35 1.41 -1.64
CA VAL A 26 2.00 1.15 -2.17
C VAL A 26 1.03 2.06 -1.44
N ASP A 27 0.36 2.91 -2.19
CA ASP A 27 -0.66 3.85 -1.70
C ASP A 27 -1.95 3.62 -2.46
N VAL A 28 -3.01 3.25 -1.75
CA VAL A 28 -4.32 2.96 -2.31
C VAL A 28 -5.26 4.08 -1.93
N THR A 29 -5.89 4.70 -2.93
CA THR A 29 -6.91 5.72 -2.74
C THR A 29 -8.23 5.36 -3.42
N ASP A 30 -9.28 6.08 -3.05
CA ASP A 30 -10.48 6.16 -3.86
C ASP A 30 -10.18 6.81 -5.24
N LEU A 31 -11.18 6.83 -6.12
CA LEU A 31 -11.02 7.35 -7.48
C LEU A 31 -10.74 8.86 -7.53
N SER A 32 -11.15 9.63 -6.52
CA SER A 32 -10.83 11.06 -6.40
C SER A 32 -9.37 11.32 -5.99
N GLY A 33 -8.68 10.30 -5.48
CA GLY A 33 -7.31 10.40 -4.99
C GLY A 33 -7.15 11.12 -3.65
N ARG A 34 -8.26 11.50 -2.98
CA ARG A 34 -8.23 12.28 -1.73
C ARG A 34 -8.24 11.42 -0.49
N GLU A 35 -8.94 10.28 -0.50
CA GLU A 35 -9.02 9.40 0.66
C GLU A 35 -8.03 8.25 0.51
N THR A 36 -7.11 8.15 1.46
CA THR A 36 -6.16 7.03 1.56
C THR A 36 -6.83 5.87 2.26
N ILE A 37 -6.98 4.76 1.53
CA ILE A 37 -7.58 3.51 2.02
C ILE A 37 -6.51 2.66 2.72
N ALA A 38 -5.32 2.56 2.12
CA ALA A 38 -4.21 1.80 2.69
C ALA A 38 -2.87 2.35 2.19
N ARG A 39 -1.85 2.31 3.06
CA ARG A 39 -0.50 2.76 2.78
C ARG A 39 0.51 1.77 3.37
N VAL A 40 1.39 1.21 2.55
CA VAL A 40 2.39 0.20 2.97
C VAL A 40 3.73 0.47 2.29
N THR A 41 4.83 0.33 3.03
CA THR A 41 6.18 0.34 2.46
C THR A 41 6.85 -1.04 2.56
N GLY A 42 7.90 -1.27 1.77
CA GLY A 42 8.73 -2.47 1.84
C GLY A 42 9.35 -2.62 3.22
N GLY A 43 9.82 -1.52 3.81
CA GLY A 43 10.31 -1.45 5.19
C GLY A 43 9.27 -1.84 6.27
N MET A 44 7.97 -1.64 6.01
CA MET A 44 6.89 -2.07 6.92
C MET A 44 6.52 -3.55 6.78
N LYS A 45 6.81 -4.17 5.61
CA LYS A 45 6.46 -5.57 5.33
C LYS A 45 7.57 -6.57 5.73
N VAL A 46 8.81 -6.11 5.91
CA VAL A 46 9.94 -6.95 6.31
C VAL A 46 10.07 -7.06 7.84
N LYS A 47 10.29 -8.26 8.37
CA LYS A 47 11.05 -8.41 9.62
C LYS A 47 12.47 -7.98 9.28
N ALA A 48 13.04 -7.04 10.05
CA ALA A 48 14.39 -6.51 9.82
C ALA A 48 15.32 -7.63 9.34
N ALA A 49 15.82 -7.51 8.11
CA ALA A 49 16.91 -8.37 7.65
C ALA A 49 18.06 -8.09 8.62
N GLY A 50 18.53 -9.16 9.28
CA GLY A 50 19.45 -9.08 10.41
C GLY A 50 20.61 -8.14 10.10
N ALA A 51 20.85 -7.22 11.04
CA ALA A 51 22.14 -6.56 11.14
C ALA A 51 23.16 -7.62 11.57
N ASP A 52 23.66 -8.41 10.61
CA ASP A 52 24.75 -9.36 10.78
C ASP A 52 25.64 -9.29 9.54
N ASP A 53 26.30 -8.14 9.37
CA ASP A 53 27.57 -8.05 8.66
C ASP A 53 28.32 -6.82 9.22
N GLY A 54 28.69 -6.95 10.49
CA GLY A 54 29.81 -6.19 11.06
C GLY A 54 31.08 -7.03 10.97
N PRO A 55 32.27 -6.43 10.81
CA PRO A 55 33.52 -7.15 11.08
C PRO A 55 33.62 -7.57 12.56
#